data_AF-A0A2S9FXB3-F1
#
_entry.id   AF-A0A2S9FXB3-F1
#
_cell.length_a   1.000
_cell.length_b   1.000
_cell.length_c   1.000
_cell.angle_alpha   90.00
_cell.angle_beta   90.00
_cell.angle_gamma   90.00
#
_symmetry.space_group_name_H-M   'P 1'
#
loop_
_entity.id
_entity.type
_entity.pdbx_description
1 polymer ?
#
loop_
_entity_poly.entity_id
_entity_poly.type
_entity_poly.pdbx_seq_one_letter_code
_entity_poly.pdbx_strand_id
1 'polypeptide(L)' 'ERAHQELKSADPAYDTVTSIAGRCGFSHPGRFSSAYKRVFGTGPSRTLRSS' A
#
# COMPACT_ATOMS: atom_id res chain seq x y z
N GLU A 1 7.78 1.82 7.64
CA GLU A 1 7.08 0.55 7.98
C GLU A 1 5.56 0.69 8.13
N ARG A 2 5.02 1.81 8.63
CA ARG A 2 3.57 2.09 8.75
C ARG A 2 2.73 1.67 7.54
N ALA A 3 3.12 2.03 6.31
CA ALA A 3 2.40 1.67 5.10
C ALA A 3 2.25 0.16 4.87
N HIS A 4 3.24 -0.65 5.28
CA HIS A 4 3.18 -2.11 5.15
C HIS A 4 2.22 -2.72 6.17
N GLN A 5 2.17 -2.18 7.39
CA GLN A 5 1.21 -2.61 8.40
C GLN A 5 -0.22 -2.20 8.04
N GLU A 6 -0.42 -0.97 7.54
CA GLU A 6 -1.73 -0.52 7.04
C GLU A 6 -2.24 -1.44 5.92
N LEU A 7 -1.40 -1.78 4.93
CA LEU A 7 -1.78 -2.71 3.87
C LEU A 7 -2.06 -4.12 4.39
N LYS A 8 -1.41 -4.55 5.46
CA LYS A 8 -1.65 -5.88 6.07
C LYS A 8 -2.87 -5.94 6.96
N SER A 9 -3.28 -4.81 7.54
CA SER A 9 -4.45 -4.72 8.41
C SER A 9 -5.69 -4.25 7.65
N ALA A 10 -5.53 -3.78 6.42
CA ALA A 10 -6.60 -3.31 5.57
C ALA A 10 -7.30 -4.49 4.88
N ASP A 11 -8.60 -4.32 4.65
CA ASP A 11 -9.41 -5.33 3.98
C ASP A 11 -9.44 -5.05 2.46
N PRO A 12 -8.99 -5.96 1.58
CA PRO A 12 -8.97 -5.74 0.14
C PRO A 12 -10.36 -5.55 -0.51
N ALA A 13 -11.45 -5.89 0.18
CA ALA A 13 -12.82 -5.65 -0.29
C ALA A 13 -13.29 -4.21 0.00
N TYR A 14 -12.73 -3.54 1.01
CA TYR A 14 -13.15 -2.19 1.44
C TYR A 14 -12.08 -1.11 1.27
N ASP A 15 -10.81 -1.46 1.43
CA ASP A 15 -9.67 -0.57 1.30
C ASP A 15 -8.96 -0.78 -0.04
N THR A 16 -8.35 0.29 -0.53
CA THR A 16 -7.56 0.26 -1.77
C THR A 16 -6.17 0.81 -1.53
N VAL A 17 -5.23 0.37 -2.35
CA VAL A 17 -3.86 0.91 -2.38
C VAL A 17 -3.87 2.44 -2.48
N THR A 18 -4.81 3.03 -3.24
CA THR A 18 -4.93 4.49 -3.37
C THR A 18 -5.36 5.16 -2.08
N SER A 19 -6.36 4.61 -1.37
CA SER A 19 -6.80 5.13 -0.07
C SER A 19 -5.67 5.07 0.96
N ILE A 20 -4.98 3.94 1.02
CA ILE A 20 -3.86 3.71 1.94
C ILE A 20 -2.66 4.60 1.58
N ALA A 21 -2.38 4.78 0.29
CA ALA A 21 -1.35 5.72 -0.18
C ALA A 21 -1.65 7.14 0.31
N GLY A 22 -2.91 7.59 0.21
CA GLY A 22 -3.35 8.88 0.73
C GLY A 22 -3.13 9.01 2.25
N ARG A 23 -3.53 8.00 3.03
CA ARG A 23 -3.29 7.96 4.50
C ARG A 23 -1.80 7.96 4.86
N CYS A 24 -0.95 7.41 3.98
CA CYS A 24 0.50 7.40 4.13
C CYS A 24 1.17 8.70 3.64
N GLY A 25 0.40 9.70 3.16
CA GLY A 25 0.93 10.99 2.68
C GLY A 25 1.35 11.00 1.21
N PHE A 26 0.95 10.01 0.41
CA PHE A 26 1.21 9.98 -1.02
C PHE A 26 0.01 10.46 -1.82
N SER A 27 0.16 11.58 -2.51
CA SER A 27 -0.88 12.11 -3.42
C SER A 27 -1.05 11.27 -4.69
N HIS A 28 -0.03 10.49 -5.07
CA HIS A 28 -0.02 9.70 -6.30
C HIS A 28 0.23 8.21 -6.02
N PRO A 29 -0.74 7.31 -6.29
CA PRO A 29 -0.61 5.88 -6.01
C PRO A 29 0.52 5.20 -6.82
N GLY A 30 0.86 5.73 -7.99
CA GLY A 30 2.00 5.25 -8.78
C GLY A 30 3.35 5.50 -8.11
N ARG A 31 3.55 6.70 -7.53
CA ARG A 31 4.77 7.00 -6.76
C ARG A 31 4.86 6.15 -5.50
N PHE A 32 3.74 5.98 -4.80
CA PHE A 32 3.66 5.08 -3.65
C PHE A 32 4.06 3.65 -4.01
N SER A 33 3.50 3.10 -5.09
CA SER A 33 3.77 1.73 -5.52
C SER A 33 5.25 1.50 -5.85
N SER A 34 5.88 2.45 -6.55
CA SER A 34 7.31 2.40 -6.87
C SER A 34 8.20 2.52 -5.63
N ALA A 35 7.89 3.44 -4.72
CA ALA A 35 8.63 3.61 -3.47
C ALA A 35 8.49 2.38 -2.57
N TYR A 36 7.28 1.86 -2.44
CA TYR A 36 6.96 0.68 -1.65
C TYR A 36 7.69 -0.56 -2.19
N LYS A 37 7.64 -0.79 -3.52
CA LYS A 37 8.35 -1.91 -4.15
C LYS A 37 9.87 -1.81 -3.99
N ARG A 38 10.44 -0.60 -3.99
CA ARG A 38 11.88 -0.39 -3.76
C ARG A 38 12.30 -0.80 -2.34
N VAL A 39 11.43 -0.61 -1.35
CA VAL A 39 11.71 -0.94 0.05
C VAL A 39 11.41 -2.41 0.39
N PHE A 40 10.26 -2.92 -0.07
CA PHE A 40 9.75 -4.24 0.32
C PHE A 40 9.89 -5.32 -0.76
N GLY A 41 10.37 -4.98 -1.96
CA GLY A 41 10.50 -5.90 -3.10
C GLY A 41 9.17 -6.32 -3.75
N THR A 42 8.06 -6.22 -3.02
CA THR A 42 6.69 -6.55 -3.47
C THR A 42 5.85 -5.27 -3.60
N GLY A 43 4.90 -5.27 -4.55
CA GLY A 43 3.99 -4.14 -4.75
C GLY A 43 2.90 -4.06 -3.67
N PRO A 44 2.42 -2.86 -3.33
CA PRO A 44 1.43 -2.69 -2.26
C PRO A 44 0.11 -3.43 -2.55
N SER A 45 -0.30 -3.51 -3.81
CA SER A 45 -1.50 -4.27 -4.24
C SER A 45 -1.39 -5.75 -3.95
N ARG A 46 -0.17 -6.30 -4.00
CA ARG A 46 0.08 -7.71 -3.70
C ARG A 46 0.05 -7.94 -2.19
N THR A 47 0.63 -7.04 -1.40
CA THR A 47 0.53 -7.10 0.05
C THR A 47 -0.94 -7.03 0.50
N LEU A 48 -1.71 -6.07 -0.03
CA LEU A 48 -3.14 -5.89 0.30
C LEU A 48 -4.00 -7.09 -0.11
N ARG A 49 -3.64 -7.78 -1.19
CA ARG A 49 -4.36 -8.99 -1.63
C ARG A 49 -4.00 -10.23 -0.81
N SER A 50 -2.89 -10.19 -0.08
CA SER A 50 -2.39 -11.30 0.74
C SER A 50 -2.70 -11.12 2.22
N SER A 51 -3.36 -10.02 2.61
CA SER A 51 -3.96 -9.82 3.92
C SER A 51 -5.39 -10.31 3.97
#